data_AF-A0A916NKU3-F1
#
_entry.id   AF-A0A916NKU3-F1
#
_cell.length_a   1.000
_cell.length_b   1.000
_cell.length_c   1.000
_cell.angle_alpha   90.00
_cell.angle_beta   90.00
_cell.angle_gamma   90.00
#
_symmetry.space_group_name_H-M   'P 1'
#
loop_
_entity.id
_entity.type
_entity.pdbx_description
1 polymer ?
#
loop_
_entity_poly.entity_id
_entity_poly.type
_entity_poly.pdbx_seq_one_letter_code
_entity_poly.pdbx_strand_id
1 'polypeptide(L)'
;MVEYIKKITYEEAREIAEENALKNLKPYMTSQAIPVLREQYEEAECCWFFFRNKQIEGPSEEALKWAWAYAISKKGEVSIIADYSDEPEKLKEYLQKMSDYFKKRNI
;
A
#
# COMPACT_ATOMS: atom_id res chain seq x y z
N MET A 1 -25.77 -0.95 12.30
CA MET A 1 -24.50 -1.11 11.57
C MET A 1 -23.69 0.14 11.83
N VAL A 2 -22.42 0.02 12.24
CA VAL A 2 -21.55 1.18 12.41
C VAL A 2 -21.15 1.66 11.03
N GLU A 3 -21.44 2.93 10.72
CA GLU A 3 -21.08 3.57 9.46
C GLU A 3 -19.56 3.78 9.40
N TYR A 4 -18.94 3.44 8.27
CA TYR A 4 -17.52 3.65 8.08
C TYR A 4 -17.27 5.07 7.55
N ILE A 5 -16.78 5.95 8.42
CA ILE A 5 -16.53 7.35 8.08
C ILE A 5 -15.07 7.52 7.65
N LYS A 6 -14.86 7.83 6.37
CA LYS A 6 -13.59 8.29 5.81
C LYS A 6 -13.12 9.55 6.54
N LYS A 7 -11.85 9.60 6.95
CA LYS A 7 -11.23 10.75 7.62
C LYS A 7 -10.10 11.41 6.83
N ILE A 8 -9.49 10.68 5.89
CA ILE A 8 -8.39 11.20 5.08
C ILE A 8 -8.75 11.17 3.60
N THR A 9 -8.18 12.06 2.80
CA THR A 9 -8.30 12.07 1.34
C THR A 9 -7.37 11.05 0.69
N TYR A 10 -7.46 10.94 -0.63
CA TYR A 10 -6.54 10.10 -1.39
C TYR A 10 -5.11 10.68 -1.34
N GLU A 11 -4.97 12.00 -1.42
CA GLU A 11 -3.68 12.70 -1.37
C GLU A 11 -3.00 12.45 -0.02
N GLU A 12 -3.72 12.60 1.08
CA GLU A 12 -3.22 12.29 2.43
C GLU A 12 -2.84 10.81 2.56
N ALA A 13 -3.65 9.89 2.01
CA ALA A 13 -3.34 8.46 2.02
C ALA A 13 -2.06 8.16 1.21
N ARG A 14 -1.89 8.83 0.07
CA ARG A 14 -0.72 8.67 -0.78
C ARG A 14 0.53 9.20 -0.10
N GLU A 15 0.47 10.36 0.55
CA GLU A 15 1.59 10.89 1.33
C GLU A 15 2.01 9.90 2.44
N ILE A 16 1.05 9.36 3.19
CA ILE A 16 1.32 8.34 4.21
C ILE A 16 2.00 7.11 3.59
N ALA A 17 1.51 6.63 2.45
CA ALA A 17 2.12 5.49 1.76
C ALA A 17 3.55 5.81 1.29
N GLU A 18 3.79 6.99 0.72
CA GLU A 18 5.10 7.42 0.22
C GLU A 18 6.12 7.54 1.36
N GLU A 19 5.74 8.11 2.50
CA GLU A 19 6.60 8.20 3.68
C GLU A 19 7.00 6.81 4.20
N ASN A 20 6.05 5.88 4.28
CA ASN A 20 6.31 4.51 4.72
C ASN A 20 7.16 3.75 3.70
N ALA A 21 6.86 3.91 2.41
CA ALA A 21 7.63 3.32 1.33
C ALA A 21 9.07 3.82 1.32
N LEU A 22 9.29 5.12 1.46
CA LEU A 22 10.63 5.69 1.54
C LEU A 22 11.40 5.15 2.74
N LYS A 23 10.79 5.09 3.93
CA LYS A 23 11.45 4.54 5.14
C LYS A 23 11.92 3.10 4.94
N ASN A 24 11.08 2.27 4.31
CA ASN A 24 11.35 0.85 4.10
C ASN A 24 12.29 0.57 2.91
N LEU A 25 12.19 1.35 1.84
CA LEU A 25 12.91 1.12 0.59
C LEU A 25 14.24 1.89 0.51
N LYS A 26 14.45 2.92 1.32
CA LYS A 26 15.68 3.74 1.34
C LYS A 26 16.98 2.92 1.35
N PRO A 27 17.11 1.80 2.09
CA PRO A 27 18.33 0.98 2.06
C PRO A 27 18.62 0.32 0.70
N TYR A 28 17.60 0.17 -0.15
CA TYR A 28 17.65 -0.54 -1.43
C TYR A 28 17.68 0.43 -2.63
N MET A 29 17.28 1.69 -2.43
CA MET A 29 17.28 2.69 -3.49
C MET A 29 18.71 3.07 -3.90
N THR A 30 19.07 2.79 -5.15
CA THR A 30 20.33 3.22 -5.77
C THR A 30 20.29 4.68 -6.23
N SER A 31 19.09 5.23 -6.47
CA SER A 31 18.87 6.62 -6.88
C SER A 31 17.67 7.23 -6.17
N GLN A 32 17.84 8.45 -5.66
CA GLN A 32 16.76 9.22 -5.02
C GLN A 32 15.82 9.90 -6.03
N ALA A 33 16.15 9.87 -7.33
CA ALA A 33 15.35 10.50 -8.37
C ALA A 33 14.14 9.65 -8.79
N ILE A 34 14.08 8.38 -8.39
CA ILE A 34 13.00 7.45 -8.75
C ILE A 34 11.88 7.55 -7.71
N PRO A 35 10.60 7.72 -8.12
CA PRO A 35 9.47 7.66 -7.20
C PRO A 35 9.41 6.32 -6.46
N VAL A 36 9.13 6.36 -5.16
CA VAL A 36 9.05 5.14 -4.32
C VAL A 36 7.82 4.28 -4.60
N LEU A 37 6.74 4.91 -5.04
CA LEU A 37 5.48 4.25 -5.41
C LEU A 37 5.21 4.39 -6.90
N ARG A 38 4.42 3.46 -7.43
CA ARG A 38 3.81 3.56 -8.75
C ARG A 38 2.68 4.58 -8.74
N GLU A 39 2.33 5.10 -9.91
CA GLU A 39 1.14 5.93 -10.07
C GLU A 39 -0.16 5.12 -9.91
N GLN A 40 -0.14 3.84 -10.31
CA GLN A 40 -1.29 2.95 -10.17
C GLN A 40 -1.57 2.64 -8.71
N TYR A 41 -2.84 2.65 -8.35
CA TYR A 41 -3.37 2.28 -7.04
C TYR A 41 -4.68 1.51 -7.21
N GLU A 42 -5.07 0.77 -6.19
CA GLU A 42 -6.39 0.14 -6.11
C GLU A 42 -7.18 0.76 -4.96
N GLU A 43 -8.50 0.93 -5.15
CA GLU A 43 -9.37 1.51 -4.13
C GLU A 43 -10.55 0.58 -3.80
N ALA A 44 -10.87 0.48 -2.51
CA ALA A 44 -12.11 -0.10 -2.02
C ALA A 44 -12.82 0.84 -1.04
N GLU A 45 -13.96 0.39 -0.51
CA GLU A 45 -14.80 1.17 0.39
C GLU A 45 -14.01 1.77 1.56
N CYS A 46 -13.09 1.00 2.17
CA CYS A 46 -12.40 1.38 3.41
C CYS A 46 -10.88 1.55 3.29
N CYS A 47 -10.27 1.37 2.11
CA CYS A 47 -8.83 1.51 1.95
C CYS A 47 -8.36 1.75 0.51
N TRP A 48 -7.12 2.20 0.37
CA TRP A 48 -6.35 2.21 -0.86
C TRP A 48 -5.14 1.29 -0.75
N PHE A 49 -4.76 0.64 -1.84
CA PHE A 49 -3.49 -0.05 -1.98
C PHE A 49 -2.56 0.75 -2.89
N PHE A 50 -1.33 0.92 -2.44
CA PHE A 50 -0.25 1.53 -3.21
C PHE A 50 0.89 0.55 -3.39
N PHE A 51 1.51 0.57 -4.56
CA PHE A 51 2.53 -0.42 -4.93
C PHE A 51 3.88 0.25 -5.08
N ARG A 52 4.95 -0.45 -4.66
CA ARG A 52 6.30 0.05 -4.87
C ARG A 52 6.60 0.24 -6.35
N ASN A 53 7.46 1.18 -6.68
CA ASN A 53 8.03 1.25 -8.01
C ASN A 53 8.91 0.03 -8.28
N LYS A 54 8.62 -0.68 -9.38
CA LYS A 54 9.35 -1.89 -9.78
C LYS A 54 10.76 -1.61 -10.31
N GLN A 55 11.05 -0.35 -10.65
CA GLN A 55 12.41 0.12 -10.99
C GLN A 55 13.34 0.17 -9.78
N ILE A 56 12.80 0.16 -8.57
CA ILE A 56 13.61 -0.02 -7.36
C ILE A 56 14.05 -1.47 -7.35
N GLU A 57 15.36 -1.66 -7.45
CA GLU A 57 16.02 -2.95 -7.36
C GLU A 57 16.56 -3.15 -5.95
N GLY A 58 16.64 -4.40 -5.53
CA GLY A 58 17.17 -4.81 -4.24
C GLY A 58 17.64 -6.26 -4.33
N PRO A 59 18.38 -6.75 -3.32
CA PRO A 59 18.87 -8.11 -3.32
C PRO A 59 17.70 -9.09 -3.43
N SER A 60 17.74 -9.96 -4.45
CA SER A 60 16.67 -10.92 -4.74
C SER A 60 16.47 -11.95 -3.63
N GLU A 61 17.56 -12.31 -2.92
CA GLU A 61 17.53 -13.21 -1.77
C GLU A 61 16.72 -12.63 -0.59
N GLU A 62 16.55 -11.31 -0.55
CA GLU A 62 15.81 -10.61 0.47
C GLU A 62 14.51 -10.00 -0.07
N ALA A 63 14.01 -10.42 -1.24
CA ALA A 63 12.81 -9.84 -1.86
C ALA A 63 11.61 -9.76 -0.90
N LEU A 64 11.43 -10.76 -0.03
CA LEU A 64 10.38 -10.76 1.00
C LEU A 64 10.51 -9.65 2.05
N LYS A 65 11.68 -9.00 2.14
CA LYS A 65 12.01 -7.89 3.05
C LYS A 65 11.87 -6.51 2.40
N TRP A 66 11.41 -6.41 1.16
CA TRP A 66 11.26 -5.10 0.51
C TRP A 66 10.22 -5.06 -0.63
N ALA A 67 9.80 -6.21 -1.17
CA ALA A 67 8.81 -6.31 -2.23
C ALA A 67 7.35 -6.29 -1.68
N TRP A 68 7.03 -5.24 -0.93
CA TRP A 68 5.70 -5.07 -0.35
C TRP A 68 4.86 -4.02 -1.08
N ALA A 69 3.56 -4.06 -0.82
CA ALA A 69 2.62 -3.00 -1.09
C ALA A 69 2.10 -2.39 0.24
N TYR A 70 1.41 -1.27 0.14
CA TYR A 70 0.95 -0.48 1.28
C TYR A 70 -0.57 -0.33 1.22
N ALA A 71 -1.27 -0.89 2.20
CA ALA A 71 -2.69 -0.67 2.40
C ALA A 71 -2.88 0.49 3.38
N ILE A 72 -3.53 1.55 2.94
CA ILE A 72 -3.86 2.71 3.77
C ILE A 72 -5.37 2.72 3.99
N SER A 73 -5.80 2.62 5.24
CA SER A 73 -7.21 2.74 5.55
C SER A 73 -7.68 4.16 5.26
N LYS A 74 -8.97 4.32 5.00
CA LYS A 74 -9.60 5.64 4.83
C LYS A 74 -9.63 6.47 6.12
N LYS A 75 -9.06 5.98 7.22
CA LYS A 75 -8.81 6.75 8.45
C LYS A 75 -7.33 6.95 8.77
N GLY A 76 -6.41 6.52 7.91
CA GLY A 76 -4.98 6.77 8.01
C GLY A 76 -4.15 5.66 8.65
N GLU A 77 -4.73 4.49 8.91
CA GLU A 77 -3.94 3.34 9.37
C GLU A 77 -3.15 2.71 8.22
N VAL A 78 -1.91 2.32 8.51
CA VAL A 78 -1.01 1.70 7.54
C VAL A 78 -0.92 0.21 7.79
N SER A 79 -0.94 -0.59 6.72
CA SER A 79 -0.62 -2.01 6.76
C SER A 79 0.30 -2.36 5.60
N ILE A 80 1.44 -2.96 5.91
CA ILE A 80 2.34 -3.55 4.92
C ILE A 80 1.73 -4.88 4.47
N ILE A 81 1.58 -5.06 3.17
CA ILE A 81 0.87 -6.19 2.58
C ILE A 81 1.69 -6.83 1.46
N ALA A 82 1.33 -8.05 1.10
CA ALA A 82 1.90 -8.70 -0.08
C ALA A 82 1.52 -7.93 -1.36
N ASP A 83 2.45 -7.79 -2.29
CA ASP A 83 2.21 -7.20 -3.60
C ASP A 83 1.64 -8.26 -4.55
N TYR A 84 0.35 -8.16 -4.86
CA TYR A 84 -0.33 -8.98 -5.87
C TYR A 84 -0.65 -8.19 -7.15
N SER A 85 0.09 -7.12 -7.45
CA SER A 85 -0.17 -6.27 -8.64
C SER A 85 -0.08 -7.00 -9.99
N ASP A 86 0.54 -8.19 -10.03
CA ASP A 86 0.59 -9.05 -11.22
C ASP A 86 -0.48 -10.18 -11.21
N GLU A 87 -1.25 -10.32 -10.13
CA GLU A 87 -2.29 -11.35 -9.94
C GLU A 87 -3.66 -10.66 -9.74
N PRO A 88 -4.32 -10.12 -10.79
CA PRO A 88 -5.47 -9.21 -10.65
C PRO A 88 -6.67 -9.81 -9.90
N GLU A 89 -6.96 -11.09 -10.10
CA GLU A 89 -8.06 -11.76 -9.40
C GLU A 89 -7.80 -11.83 -7.88
N LYS A 90 -6.57 -12.19 -7.51
CA LYS A 90 -6.12 -12.29 -6.12
C LYS A 90 -5.97 -10.91 -5.47
N LEU A 91 -5.52 -9.92 -6.22
CA LEU A 91 -5.47 -8.53 -5.79
C LEU A 91 -6.86 -8.01 -5.40
N LYS A 92 -7.86 -8.26 -6.26
CA LYS A 92 -9.23 -7.85 -6.00
C LYS A 92 -9.81 -8.52 -4.76
N GLU A 93 -9.59 -9.83 -4.60
CA GLU A 93 -10.01 -10.55 -3.38
C GLU A 93 -9.32 -9.97 -2.13
N TYR A 94 -8.01 -9.73 -2.21
CA TYR A 94 -7.25 -9.23 -1.08
C TYR A 94 -7.64 -7.80 -0.68
N LEU A 95 -7.89 -6.94 -1.68
CA LEU A 95 -8.39 -5.59 -1.48
C LEU A 95 -9.72 -5.60 -0.71
N GLN A 96 -10.67 -6.45 -1.11
CA GLN A 96 -11.94 -6.56 -0.41
C GLN A 96 -11.75 -7.09 1.01
N LYS A 97 -10.92 -8.12 1.19
CA LYS A 97 -10.61 -8.69 2.52
C LYS A 97 -10.01 -7.65 3.47
N MET A 98 -9.12 -6.79 2.97
CA MET A 98 -8.52 -5.71 3.77
C MET A 98 -9.54 -4.60 4.07
N SER A 99 -10.38 -4.23 3.10
CA SER A 99 -11.49 -3.29 3.32
C SER A 99 -12.42 -3.79 4.43
N ASP A 100 -12.84 -5.06 4.38
CA ASP A 100 -13.68 -5.68 5.42
C ASP A 100 -12.98 -5.73 6.79
N TYR A 101 -11.68 -6.02 6.80
CA TYR A 101 -10.86 -6.02 8.01
C TYR A 101 -10.83 -4.64 8.68
N PHE A 102 -10.53 -3.58 7.91
CA PHE A 102 -10.53 -2.20 8.41
C PHE A 102 -11.92 -1.78 8.89
N LYS A 103 -12.97 -2.14 8.15
CA LYS A 103 -14.37 -1.91 8.55
C LYS A 103 -14.71 -2.58 9.88
N LYS A 104 -14.35 -3.86 10.07
CA LYS A 104 -14.59 -4.61 11.31
C LYS A 104 -13.85 -4.03 12.52
N ARG A 105 -12.63 -3.52 12.30
CA ARG A 105 -11.83 -2.89 13.37
C ARG A 105 -12.16 -1.41 13.57
N ASN A 106 -13.00 -0.83 12.70
CA ASN A 106 -13.36 0.57 12.68
C ASN A 106 -12.14 1.51 12.54
N ILE A 107 -11.12 1.04 11.81
CA ILE A 107 -9.87 1.76 11.57
C ILE A 107 -9.66 2.07 10.10
#